data_AF-A0A3D8HW97-F1
#
_entry.id   AF-A0A3D8HW97-F1
#
_cell.length_a   1.000
_cell.length_b   1.000
_cell.length_c   1.000
_cell.angle_alpha   90.00
_cell.angle_beta   90.00
_cell.angle_gamma   90.00
#
_symmetry.space_group_name_H-M   'P 1'
#
loop_
_entity.id
_entity.type
_entity.pdbx_description
1 polymer ?
#
loop_
_entity_poly.entity_id
_entity_poly.type
_entity_poly.pdbx_seq_one_letter_code
_entity_poly.pdbx_strand_id
1 'polypeptide(L)'
;MKKLAILAVLVCSLLFGDDWDDDYWKERTFMNKKNLGFALCVKTFYKDLPSEIADASKAFNSIDFTDPDDFERIPKFIHANIDRYMPNFKHPERYPEKWYFVACLDMYNSEEYEDMIRRKGKYAK
;
A
#
# COMPACT_ATOMS: atom_id res chain seq x y z
N MET A 1 -14.40 13.84 49.87
CA MET A 1 -15.04 13.54 48.57
C MET A 1 -14.45 14.31 47.39
N LYS A 2 -14.18 15.63 47.46
CA LYS A 2 -13.60 16.40 46.34
C LYS A 2 -12.23 15.88 45.82
N LYS A 3 -11.37 15.34 46.69
CA LYS A 3 -10.05 14.81 46.30
C LYS A 3 -10.10 13.49 45.51
N LEU A 4 -11.14 12.66 45.71
CA LEU A 4 -11.33 11.39 45.00
C LEU A 4 -11.87 11.62 43.58
N ALA A 5 -12.72 12.63 43.38
CA ALA A 5 -13.22 12.99 42.06
C ALA A 5 -12.11 13.54 41.14
N ILE A 6 -11.15 14.29 41.68
CA ILE A 6 -10.01 14.83 40.92
C ILE A 6 -9.05 13.71 40.48
N LEU A 7 -8.83 12.70 41.33
CA LEU A 7 -8.05 11.52 40.97
C LEU A 7 -8.74 10.65 39.90
N ALA A 8 -10.05 10.49 39.97
CA ALA A 8 -10.81 9.74 38.95
C ALA A 8 -10.77 10.42 37.57
N VAL A 9 -10.80 11.76 37.52
CA VAL A 9 -10.74 12.51 36.25
C VAL A 9 -9.33 12.48 35.64
N LEU A 10 -8.28 12.50 36.47
CA LEU A 10 -6.88 12.35 36.02
C LEU A 10 -6.56 10.92 35.54
N VAL A 11 -7.11 9.89 36.18
CA VAL A 11 -6.93 8.50 35.74
C VAL A 11 -7.72 8.21 34.46
N CYS A 12 -8.92 8.78 34.29
CA CYS A 12 -9.67 8.63 33.04
C CYS A 12 -8.99 9.34 31.85
N SER A 13 -8.34 10.48 32.05
CA SER A 13 -7.66 11.21 30.95
C SER A 13 -6.34 10.56 30.51
N LEU A 14 -5.76 9.66 31.32
CA LEU A 14 -4.57 8.88 30.98
C LEU A 14 -4.88 7.53 30.32
N LEU A 15 -6.14 7.09 30.27
CA LEU A 15 -6.55 5.81 29.69
C LEU A 15 -7.19 5.95 28.29
N PHE A 16 -7.32 7.16 27.76
CA PHE A 16 -7.93 7.44 26.44
C PHE A 16 -7.00 8.13 25.44
N GLY A 17 -5.72 8.32 25.78
CA GLY A 17 -4.70 8.74 24.81
C GLY A 17 -3.83 7.54 24.47
N ASP A 18 -3.96 6.99 23.25
CA ASP A 18 -2.83 6.56 22.40
C ASP A 18 -3.21 5.63 21.24
N ASP A 19 -4.39 5.00 21.22
CA ASP A 19 -4.71 4.04 20.14
C ASP A 19 -5.14 4.69 18.79
N TRP A 20 -5.77 5.86 18.83
CA TRP A 20 -6.31 6.49 17.62
C TRP A 20 -5.24 7.05 16.66
N ASP A 21 -4.12 7.51 17.21
CA ASP A 21 -3.02 8.06 16.40
C ASP A 21 -2.26 6.92 15.73
N ASP A 22 -1.96 5.85 16.47
CA ASP A 22 -1.20 4.70 15.96
C ASP A 22 -1.94 3.95 14.83
N ASP A 23 -3.25 3.72 14.99
CA ASP A 23 -4.04 3.05 13.94
C ASP A 23 -4.21 3.93 12.68
N TYR A 24 -4.35 5.25 12.86
CA TYR A 24 -4.38 6.19 11.74
C TYR A 24 -3.05 6.18 10.95
N TRP A 25 -1.92 6.25 11.65
CA TRP A 25 -0.60 6.22 11.02
C TRP A 25 -0.30 4.88 10.36
N LYS A 26 -0.70 3.76 10.96
CA LYS A 26 -0.59 2.43 10.35
C LYS A 26 -1.36 2.32 9.05
N GLU A 27 -2.63 2.75 9.04
CA GLU A 27 -3.46 2.66 7.85
C GLU A 27 -2.99 3.62 6.75
N ARG A 28 -2.59 4.84 7.13
CA ARG A 28 -1.99 5.80 6.19
C ARG A 28 -0.71 5.27 5.57
N THR A 29 0.16 4.65 6.38
CA THR A 29 1.40 4.00 5.92
C THR A 29 1.08 2.86 4.95
N PHE A 30 0.14 1.99 5.31
CA PHE A 30 -0.32 0.91 4.44
C PHE A 30 -0.81 1.45 3.08
N MET A 31 -1.69 2.45 3.09
CA MET A 31 -2.22 3.04 1.86
C MET A 31 -1.13 3.71 1.01
N ASN A 32 -0.16 4.39 1.62
CA ASN A 32 0.96 4.97 0.90
C ASN A 32 1.84 3.90 0.23
N LYS A 33 2.17 2.82 0.93
CA LYS A 33 2.93 1.69 0.34
C LYS A 33 2.14 1.00 -0.78
N LYS A 34 0.83 0.82 -0.59
CA LYS A 34 -0.08 0.25 -1.59
C LYS A 34 -0.08 1.11 -2.88
N ASN A 35 -0.20 2.43 -2.73
CA ASN A 35 -0.15 3.41 -3.82
C ASN A 35 1.23 3.47 -4.49
N LEU A 36 2.32 3.42 -3.71
CA LEU A 36 3.68 3.35 -4.22
C LEU A 36 3.84 2.16 -5.18
N GLY A 37 3.41 0.96 -4.79
CA GLY A 37 3.56 -0.19 -5.68
C GLY A 37 2.62 -0.19 -6.89
N PHE A 38 1.46 0.47 -6.83
CA PHE A 38 0.68 0.72 -8.05
C PHE A 38 1.44 1.64 -9.02
N ALA A 39 1.99 2.75 -8.52
CA ALA A 39 2.80 3.66 -9.32
C ALA A 39 4.03 2.97 -9.93
N LEU A 40 4.74 2.15 -9.14
CA LEU A 40 5.88 1.37 -9.59
C LEU A 40 5.48 0.30 -10.62
N CYS A 41 4.31 -0.33 -10.46
CA CYS A 41 3.79 -1.31 -11.41
C CYS A 41 3.54 -0.66 -12.77
N VAL A 42 2.81 0.45 -12.81
CA VAL A 42 2.55 1.19 -14.05
C VAL A 42 3.87 1.67 -14.67
N LYS A 43 4.78 2.24 -13.89
CA LYS A 43 6.09 2.69 -14.37
C LYS A 43 6.94 1.56 -14.97
N THR A 44 6.81 0.34 -14.46
CA THR A 44 7.54 -0.83 -14.97
C THR A 44 7.18 -1.17 -16.41
N PHE A 45 5.89 -1.05 -16.79
CA PHE A 45 5.39 -1.54 -18.08
C PHE A 45 5.10 -0.45 -19.11
N TYR A 46 5.17 0.83 -18.74
CA TYR A 46 4.88 1.96 -19.62
C TYR A 46 6.07 2.94 -19.65
N LYS A 47 6.56 3.26 -20.85
CA LYS A 47 7.77 4.08 -21.05
C LYS A 47 7.50 5.57 -21.29
N ASP A 48 6.27 5.93 -21.66
CA ASP A 48 5.88 7.30 -22.03
C ASP A 48 4.73 7.79 -21.13
N LEU A 49 4.98 7.82 -19.82
CA LEU A 49 4.01 8.31 -18.85
C LEU A 49 4.13 9.83 -18.67
N PRO A 50 3.01 10.56 -18.46
CA PRO A 50 3.04 11.92 -17.94
C PRO A 50 3.97 12.03 -16.74
N SER A 51 4.71 13.13 -16.62
CA SER A 51 5.73 13.31 -15.57
C SER A 51 5.14 13.15 -14.18
N GLU A 52 3.88 13.55 -13.98
CA GLU A 52 3.13 13.40 -12.73
C GLU A 52 2.98 11.93 -12.32
N ILE A 53 2.87 11.01 -13.28
CA ILE A 53 2.78 9.57 -13.03
C ILE A 53 4.17 8.94 -12.97
N ALA A 54 5.09 9.35 -13.87
CA ALA A 54 6.47 8.86 -13.87
C ALA A 54 7.21 9.16 -12.56
N ASP A 55 6.85 10.29 -11.93
CA ASP A 55 7.36 10.77 -10.64
C ASP A 55 6.43 10.43 -9.47
N ALA A 56 5.31 9.73 -9.66
CA ALA A 56 4.40 9.36 -8.57
C ALA A 56 5.10 8.57 -7.45
N SER A 57 6.15 7.82 -7.77
CA SER A 57 7.03 7.20 -6.76
C SER A 57 7.61 8.21 -5.77
N LYS A 58 7.94 9.44 -6.19
CA LYS A 58 8.42 10.52 -5.31
C LYS A 58 7.31 11.06 -4.40
N ALA A 59 6.05 10.98 -4.83
CA ALA A 59 4.90 11.42 -4.03
C ALA A 59 4.56 10.46 -2.89
N PHE A 60 4.78 9.15 -3.10
CA PHE A 60 4.49 8.12 -2.10
C PHE A 60 5.73 7.65 -1.32
N ASN A 61 6.93 7.94 -1.82
CA ASN A 61 8.20 7.73 -1.12
C ASN A 61 8.49 8.90 -0.18
N SER A 62 7.87 8.90 1.01
CA SER A 62 8.45 9.61 2.15
C SER A 62 9.07 8.61 3.10
N ILE A 63 10.18 9.01 3.73
CA ILE A 63 10.90 8.22 4.75
C ILE A 63 9.96 7.89 5.94
N ASP A 64 8.92 8.70 6.14
CA ASP A 64 7.92 8.50 7.21
C ASP A 64 6.97 7.33 6.93
N PHE A 65 6.84 6.89 5.67
CA PHE A 65 5.84 5.89 5.25
C PHE A 65 6.41 4.67 4.55
N THR A 66 7.71 4.66 4.23
CA THR A 66 8.34 3.57 3.48
C THR A 66 9.46 2.93 4.28
N ASP A 67 9.45 1.60 4.32
CA ASP A 67 10.59 0.82 4.80
C ASP A 67 11.70 0.93 3.74
N PRO A 68 12.99 1.10 4.12
CA PRO A 68 14.10 1.05 3.17
C PRO A 68 14.03 -0.14 2.20
N ASP A 69 13.46 -1.28 2.63
CA ASP A 69 13.33 -2.47 1.80
C ASP A 69 12.15 -2.47 0.82
N ASP A 70 11.20 -1.54 0.93
CA ASP A 70 10.03 -1.45 0.04
C ASP A 70 10.46 -1.23 -1.42
N PHE A 71 11.56 -0.49 -1.64
CA PHE A 71 12.13 -0.23 -2.97
C PHE A 71 12.68 -1.47 -3.66
N GLU A 72 12.98 -2.53 -2.92
CA GLU A 72 13.43 -3.79 -3.46
C GLU A 72 12.30 -4.82 -3.47
N ARG A 73 11.55 -4.93 -2.37
CA ARG A 73 10.47 -5.92 -2.22
C ARG A 73 9.33 -5.68 -3.20
N ILE A 74 8.84 -4.45 -3.32
CA ILE A 74 7.67 -4.14 -4.14
C ILE A 74 7.95 -4.43 -5.63
N PRO A 75 9.05 -3.94 -6.25
CA PRO A 75 9.39 -4.31 -7.62
C PRO A 75 9.61 -5.82 -7.82
N LYS A 76 10.25 -6.52 -6.87
CA LYS A 76 10.40 -7.97 -6.95
C LYS A 76 9.06 -8.68 -6.98
N PHE A 77 8.12 -8.27 -6.12
CA PHE A 77 6.77 -8.83 -6.12
C PHE A 77 6.08 -8.58 -7.46
N ILE A 78 6.13 -7.35 -7.99
CA ILE A 78 5.51 -7.00 -9.28
C ILE A 78 6.06 -7.91 -10.38
N HIS A 79 7.39 -7.99 -10.53
CA HIS A 79 8.00 -8.81 -11.58
C HIS A 79 7.70 -10.30 -11.46
N ALA A 80 7.63 -10.83 -10.24
CA ALA A 80 7.36 -12.25 -10.03
C ALA A 80 5.90 -12.63 -10.29
N ASN A 81 4.97 -11.68 -10.19
CA ASN A 81 3.56 -12.01 -10.01
C ASN A 81 2.60 -11.34 -10.99
N ILE A 82 2.99 -10.29 -11.72
CA ILE A 82 2.06 -9.45 -12.49
C ILE A 82 1.21 -10.23 -13.49
N ASP A 83 1.78 -11.26 -14.14
CA ASP A 83 1.08 -12.05 -15.16
C ASP A 83 -0.09 -12.85 -14.57
N ARG A 84 -0.06 -13.17 -13.26
CA ARG A 84 -1.17 -13.83 -12.55
C ARG A 84 -2.38 -12.91 -12.36
N TYR A 85 -2.18 -11.59 -12.45
CA TYR A 85 -3.23 -10.58 -12.37
C TYR A 85 -3.71 -10.14 -13.75
N MET A 86 -3.28 -10.79 -14.83
CA MET A 86 -3.74 -10.43 -16.16
C MET A 86 -5.25 -10.72 -16.29
N PRO A 87 -6.06 -9.75 -16.72
CA PRO A 87 -7.50 -9.94 -16.83
C PRO A 87 -7.86 -11.03 -17.84
N ASN A 88 -8.77 -11.92 -17.46
CA ASN A 88 -9.35 -12.90 -18.37
C ASN A 88 -10.60 -12.32 -19.05
N PHE A 89 -10.40 -11.65 -20.18
CA PHE A 89 -11.50 -11.03 -20.91
C PHE A 89 -12.41 -12.08 -21.56
N LYS A 90 -13.72 -11.87 -21.47
CA LYS A 90 -14.73 -12.64 -22.23
C LYS A 90 -14.54 -12.51 -23.75
N HIS A 91 -13.97 -11.39 -24.19
CA HIS A 91 -13.76 -11.01 -25.58
C HIS A 91 -12.31 -10.51 -25.75
N PRO A 92 -11.31 -11.41 -25.71
CA PRO A 92 -9.90 -11.01 -25.74
C PRO A 92 -9.51 -10.30 -27.04
N GLU A 93 -10.24 -10.51 -28.13
CA GLU A 93 -10.00 -9.87 -29.43
C GLU A 93 -10.18 -8.35 -29.43
N ARG A 94 -10.85 -7.80 -28.40
CA ARG A 94 -11.11 -6.36 -28.29
C ARG A 94 -10.06 -5.62 -27.47
N TYR A 95 -9.10 -6.35 -26.90
CA TYR A 95 -8.22 -5.83 -25.87
C TYR A 95 -6.76 -6.20 -26.13
N PRO A 96 -5.80 -5.43 -25.59
CA PRO A 96 -4.40 -5.81 -25.66
C PRO A 96 -4.16 -7.17 -24.98
N GLU A 97 -3.33 -8.00 -25.59
CA GLU A 97 -2.90 -9.29 -25.01
C GLU A 97 -2.25 -9.09 -23.63
N LYS A 98 -1.51 -7.99 -23.46
CA LYS A 98 -0.86 -7.60 -22.22
C LYS A 98 -1.38 -6.26 -21.74
N TRP A 99 -2.49 -6.29 -21.00
CA TRP A 99 -3.08 -5.10 -20.43
C TRP A 99 -2.57 -4.82 -19.02
N TYR A 100 -1.28 -4.46 -18.93
CA TYR A 100 -0.59 -4.28 -17.66
C TYR A 100 -1.21 -3.23 -16.74
N PHE A 101 -1.85 -2.19 -17.29
CA PHE A 101 -2.59 -1.22 -16.46
C PHE A 101 -3.70 -1.90 -15.64
N VAL A 102 -4.51 -2.77 -16.27
CA VAL A 102 -5.56 -3.51 -15.58
C VAL A 102 -4.95 -4.53 -14.63
N ALA A 103 -3.88 -5.22 -15.04
CA ALA A 103 -3.17 -6.15 -14.15
C ALA A 103 -2.60 -5.46 -12.90
N CYS A 104 -2.06 -4.25 -13.02
CA CYS A 104 -1.60 -3.44 -11.88
C CYS A 104 -2.76 -3.05 -10.97
N LEU A 105 -3.95 -2.76 -11.53
CA LEU A 105 -5.16 -2.44 -10.76
C LEU A 105 -5.71 -3.68 -10.04
N ASP A 106 -5.72 -4.83 -10.69
CA ASP A 106 -6.15 -6.10 -10.09
C ASP A 106 -5.17 -6.53 -8.99
N MET A 107 -3.86 -6.38 -9.21
CA MET A 107 -2.84 -6.57 -8.17
C MET A 107 -3.07 -5.63 -6.98
N TYR A 108 -3.29 -4.34 -7.25
CA TYR A 108 -3.56 -3.33 -6.22
C TYR A 108 -4.76 -3.72 -5.35
N ASN A 109 -5.79 -4.35 -5.91
CA ASN A 109 -6.98 -4.77 -5.17
C ASN A 109 -6.88 -6.19 -4.58
N SER A 110 -5.75 -6.89 -4.74
CA SER A 110 -5.60 -8.28 -4.30
C SER A 110 -5.16 -8.39 -2.84
N GLU A 111 -5.77 -9.34 -2.10
CA GLU A 111 -5.37 -9.69 -0.74
C GLU A 111 -3.90 -10.13 -0.67
N GLU A 112 -3.40 -10.84 -1.69
CA GLU A 112 -2.00 -11.27 -1.74
C GLU A 112 -1.02 -10.09 -1.77
N TYR A 113 -1.38 -9.01 -2.48
CA TYR A 113 -0.58 -7.79 -2.48
C TYR A 113 -0.70 -7.04 -1.15
N GLU A 114 -1.90 -6.97 -0.56
CA GLU A 114 -2.10 -6.38 0.77
C GLU A 114 -1.29 -7.11 1.85
N ASP A 115 -1.26 -8.44 1.80
CA ASP A 115 -0.45 -9.28 2.68
C ASP A 115 1.04 -9.03 2.49
N MET A 116 1.50 -8.80 1.25
CA MET A 116 2.89 -8.44 0.99
C MET A 116 3.24 -7.08 1.60
N ILE A 117 2.37 -6.08 1.45
CA ILE A 117 2.58 -4.75 2.05
C ILE A 117 2.54 -4.80 3.58
N ARG A 118 1.62 -5.59 4.16
CA ARG A 118 1.46 -5.75 5.61
C ARG A 118 2.42 -6.79 6.21
N ARG A 119 3.29 -7.42 5.41
CA ARG A 119 4.18 -8.53 5.81
C ARG A 119 3.44 -9.63 6.57
N LYS A 120 2.36 -10.14 5.99
CA LYS A 120 1.55 -11.22 6.56
C LYS A 120 1.80 -12.55 5.87
N GLY A 121 1.52 -13.63 6.60
CA GLY A 121 1.59 -14.99 6.08
C GLY A 121 2.96 -15.31 5.49
N LYS A 122 2.98 -15.70 4.20
CA LYS A 122 4.22 -16.05 3.49
C LYS A 122 5.18 -14.88 3.25
N TYR A 123 4.73 -13.64 3.47
CA TYR A 123 5.51 -12.41 3.29
C TYR A 123 6.02 -11.80 4.61
N ALA A 124 5.92 -12.51 5.74
CA ALA A 124 6.30 -12.00 7.06
C ALA A 124 7.81 -11.81 7.30
N LYS A 125 8.65 -11.90 6.26
CA LYS A 125 10.11 -11.78 6.35
C LYS A 125 10.59 -10.47 5.74
#